data_AF-A0A972I4X0-F1
#
_entry.id   AF-A0A972I4X0-F1
#
_cell.length_a   1.000
_cell.length_b   1.000
_cell.length_c   1.000
_cell.angle_alpha   90.00
_cell.angle_beta   90.00
_cell.angle_gamma   90.00
#
_symmetry.space_group_name_H-M   'P 1'
#
loop_
_entity.id
_entity.type
_entity.pdbx_description
1 polymer ?
#
loop_
_entity_poly.entity_id
_entity_poly.type
_entity_poly.pdbx_seq_one_letter_code
_entity_poly.pdbx_strand_id
1 'polypeptide(L)' 'EEGILCGISSGANVAAASIIAKRLGKGKRVVTVLPDTGERYLSTDLYNGE' A
#
# COMPACT_ATOMS: atom_id res chain seq x y z
N GLU A 1 4.03 8.29 5.53
CA GLU A 1 5.22 8.83 4.84
C GLU A 1 4.86 9.45 3.49
N GLU A 2 4.16 8.74 2.60
CA GLU A 2 3.96 9.20 1.20
C GLU A 2 2.73 10.09 0.92
N GLY A 3 1.84 10.31 1.89
CA GLY A 3 0.63 11.14 1.69
C GLY A 3 -0.44 10.53 0.77
N ILE A 4 -0.39 9.22 0.51
CA ILE A 4 -1.39 8.52 -0.32
C ILE A 4 -2.47 7.91 0.57
N LEU A 5 -3.67 8.51 0.57
CA LEU A 5 -4.84 8.00 1.28
C LEU A 5 -5.50 6.87 0.48
N CYS A 6 -5.11 5.62 0.73
CA CYS A 6 -5.58 4.44 0.01
C CYS A 6 -6.16 3.37 0.95
N GLY A 7 -6.87 2.40 0.38
CA GLY A 7 -7.49 1.31 1.15
C GLY A 7 -6.53 0.23 1.67
N ILE A 8 -7.08 -0.72 2.43
CA ILE A 8 -6.32 -1.80 3.08
C ILE A 8 -5.53 -2.65 2.06
N SER A 9 -6.16 -3.03 0.95
CA SER A 9 -5.51 -3.84 -0.10
C SER A 9 -4.34 -3.11 -0.76
N SER A 10 -4.37 -1.78 -0.79
CA SER A 10 -3.29 -0.95 -1.33
C SER A 10 -2.03 -1.07 -0.47
N GLY A 11 -2.18 -1.07 0.87
CA GLY A 11 -1.08 -1.34 1.80
C GLY A 11 -0.49 -2.74 1.61
N ALA A 12 -1.35 -3.76 1.47
CA ALA A 12 -0.90 -5.14 1.20
C ALA A 12 -0.10 -5.24 -0.12
N ASN A 13 -0.57 -4.55 -1.16
CA ASN A 13 0.09 -4.49 -2.46
C ASN A 13 1.46 -3.82 -2.39
N VAL A 14 1.61 -2.72 -1.64
CA VAL A 14 2.90 -2.04 -1.44
C VAL A 14 3.86 -2.92 -0.62
N ALA A 15 3.37 -3.59 0.42
CA ALA A 15 4.17 -4.51 1.22
C ALA A 15 4.74 -5.65 0.36
N ALA A 16 3.90 -6.30 -0.45
CA ALA A 16 4.32 -7.35 -1.38
C ALA A 16 5.29 -6.81 -2.44
N ALA A 17 5.00 -5.65 -3.04
CA ALA A 17 5.86 -5.02 -4.03
C ALA A 17 7.25 -4.70 -3.47
N SER A 18 7.33 -4.24 -2.21
CA SER A 18 8.61 -3.96 -1.52
C SER A 18 9.44 -5.24 -1.32
N ILE A 19 8.79 -6.35 -0.95
CA ILE A 19 9.46 -7.66 -0.84
C ILE A 19 10.01 -8.10 -2.20
N ILE A 20 9.22 -7.97 -3.27
CA ILE A 20 9.63 -8.34 -4.63
C ILE A 20 10.78 -7.45 -5.12
N ALA A 21 10.71 -6.14 -4.88
CA ALA A 21 11.76 -5.20 -5.27
C ALA A 21 13.10 -5.56 -4.60
N LYS A 22 13.08 -5.92 -3.31
CA LYS A 22 14.27 -6.40 -2.59
C LYS A 22 14.84 -7.69 -3.21
N ARG A 23 13.99 -8.63 -3.61
CA ARG A 23 14.40 -9.89 -4.26
C ARG A 23 15.00 -9.68 -5.66
N LEU A 24 14.45 -8.75 -6.44
CA LEU A 24 14.90 -8.46 -7.80
C LEU A 24 16.22 -7.66 -7.85
N GLY A 25 16.51 -6.88 -6.81
CA GLY A 25 17.76 -6.14 -6.68
C GLY A 25 17.84 -4.84 -7.50
N LYS A 26 19.04 -4.24 -7.52
CA LYS A 26 19.27 -2.92 -8.11
C LYS A 26 18.98 -2.91 -9.62
N GLY A 27 18.46 -1.79 -10.11
CA GLY A 27 18.18 -1.57 -11.54
C GLY A 27 16.87 -2.18 -12.04
N LYS A 28 16.12 -2.90 -11.20
CA LYS A 28 14.77 -3.40 -11.51
C LYS A 28 13.71 -2.45 -10.94
N ARG A 29 12.54 -2.40 -11.59
CA ARG A 29 11.39 -1.62 -11.14
C ARG A 29 10.20 -2.55 -10.94
N VAL A 30 9.48 -2.36 -9.83
CA VAL A 30 8.25 -3.07 -9.51
C VAL A 30 7.13 -2.05 -9.49
N VAL A 31 6.04 -2.36 -10.19
CA VAL A 31 4.82 -1.54 -10.21
C VAL A 31 3.71 -2.37 -9.54
N THR A 32 2.88 -1.71 -8.75
CA THR A 32 1.70 -2.30 -8.12
C THR A 32 0.51 -1.35 -8.21
N VAL A 33 -0.69 -1.84 -7.91
CA VAL A 33 -1.95 -1.09 -8.03
C VAL A 33 -2.46 -0.73 -6.64
N LEU A 34 -2.96 0.49 -6.48
CA LEU A 34 -3.75 0.92 -5.32
C LEU A 34 -5.22 1.01 -5.77
N PRO A 35 -6.06 0.00 -5.48
CA PRO A 35 -7.35 -0.14 -6.15
C PRO A 35 -8.37 0.95 -5.81
N ASP A 36 -8.25 1.55 -4.64
CA ASP A 36 -9.18 2.57 -4.15
C ASP A 36 -8.61 3.55 -3.12
N THR A 37 -9.43 4.55 -2.81
CA THR A 37 -9.16 5.61 -1.84
C THR A 37 -9.44 5.15 -0.41
N GLY A 38 -8.67 5.69 0.54
CA GLY A 38 -8.83 5.37 1.97
C GLY A 38 -10.11 5.94 2.59
N GLU A 39 -10.76 6.92 1.96
CA GLU A 39 -11.99 7.56 2.45
C GLU A 39 -13.12 6.56 2.72
N ARG A 40 -13.15 5.44 1.99
CA ARG A 40 -14.14 4.37 2.14
C ARG A 40 -14.03 3.61 3.46
N TYR A 41 -12.90 3.77 4.15
CA TYR A 41 -12.54 3.00 5.33
C TYR A 41 -12.50 3.83 6.61
N LEU A 42 -12.96 5.10 6.56
CA LEU A 42 -12.94 6.01 7.71
C LEU A 42 -13.77 5.51 8.91
N SER A 43 -14.77 4.66 8.70
CA SER A 43 -15.58 4.04 9.76
C SER A 43 -15.09 2.66 10.19
N THR A 44 -13.96 2.20 9.65
CA THR A 44 -13.37 0.90 9.96
C THR A 44 -12.16 1.06 10.89
N ASP A 45 -11.69 -0.05 11.44
CA ASP A 45 -10.51 -0.06 12.30
C ASP A 45 -9.20 0.35 11.61
N LEU A 46 -9.21 0.55 10.29
CA LEU A 46 -8.05 1.08 9.57
C LEU A 46 -7.63 2.46 10.09
N TYR A 47 -8.59 3.29 10.52
CA TYR A 47 -8.35 4.65 11.01
C TYR A 47 -8.91 4.89 12.41
N ASN A 48 -9.51 3.89 13.05
CA ASN A 48 -9.78 3.96 14.48
C ASN A 48 -8.44 3.79 15.19
N GLY A 49 -7.80 4.92 15.50
CA GLY A 49 -6.63 4.94 16.35
C GLY A 49 -6.98 4.42 17.75
N GLU A 50 -6.07 3.65 18.32
CA GLU A 50 -5.83 3.82 19.76
C GLU A 50 -5.19 5.20 20.00
#